data_AF-A0A8H3G164-F1
#
_entry.id   AF-A0A8H3G164-F1
#
_cell.length_a   1.000
_cell.length_b   1.000
_cell.length_c   1.000
_cell.angle_alpha   90.00
_cell.angle_beta   90.00
_cell.angle_gamma   90.00
#
_symmetry.space_group_name_H-M   'P 1'
#
loop_
_entity.id
_entity.type
_entity.pdbx_description
1 polymer ?
#
loop_
_entity_poly.entity_id
_entity_poly.type
_entity_poly.pdbx_seq_one_letter_code
_entity_poly.pdbx_strand_id
1 'polypeptide(L)'
;MAARPFRCGGLWLFLFSSVAVALIYDPQQVLYNVNTNQTATDPLDYWGIWENHTFNPSPSNWRMPMYTLMLDRFANGDPTNDDANGTQYEHDLTQTQLRHGGDISGLQDSLDYLQGMGIKALYIAGSPHINQPWESDGYSPLDLTLLDHHFGTIQQWQDAIAEIHSRGMYVVMDNTMSTMGDLIGFQGYLNTSTPFNRFEHNALWKTDRRYLDFDFGNNELDSCEYPRFYGDDGNQVLNLTSELVGCRDSEFDQYGEIAAFGNYPEWQRQISKFAFVQDRLREWRPDVRAKIEHFACMTLGMLDLDGYRMDKGLMLTLDAVGNWSSSIRTCAKTLGKENFYISGEIVAGNAFGSDYIGRGRTPANYVENVTQAVTMTNASENDKYFIRDVGQNAFDGAAFHYTVYRFLSRLLGYVVDPSFHT
;
A
#
# COMPACT_ATOMS: atom_id res chain seq x y z
N MET A 1 79.69 16.85 11.57
CA MET A 1 78.80 17.18 10.43
C MET A 1 77.37 16.96 10.92
N ALA A 2 76.76 17.97 11.52
CA ALA A 2 75.86 18.94 10.89
C ALA A 2 74.41 18.41 10.85
N ALA A 3 73.51 19.20 11.45
CA ALA A 3 72.15 18.88 11.86
C ALA A 3 71.07 18.99 10.75
N ARG A 4 69.85 18.54 11.14
CA ARG A 4 68.47 18.96 10.73
C ARG A 4 67.79 18.26 9.52
N PRO A 5 66.44 18.29 9.41
CA PRO A 5 65.39 18.37 10.46
C PRO A 5 64.09 17.55 10.20
N PHE A 6 63.26 17.50 11.25
CA PHE A 6 61.80 17.34 11.23
C PHE A 6 61.07 18.31 10.27
N ARG A 7 59.96 17.87 9.67
CA ARG A 7 58.72 18.67 9.52
C ARG A 7 57.49 17.85 9.11
N CYS A 8 56.40 18.12 9.83
CA CYS A 8 54.95 18.07 9.54
C CYS A 8 54.50 17.37 8.25
N GLY A 9 53.52 16.47 8.28
CA GLY A 9 52.22 16.67 8.90
C GLY A 9 51.24 17.13 7.83
N GLY A 10 50.48 16.17 7.28
CA GLY A 10 49.49 16.38 6.23
C GLY A 10 48.70 15.10 6.04
N LEU A 11 47.97 14.68 7.08
CA LEU A 11 46.99 13.61 7.00
C LEU A 11 45.82 14.16 6.17
N TRP A 12 45.77 13.82 4.88
CA TRP A 12 44.56 14.02 4.09
C TRP A 12 43.54 12.98 4.55
N LEU A 13 42.70 13.38 5.50
CA LEU A 13 41.44 12.70 5.78
C LEU A 13 40.56 12.83 4.54
N PHE A 14 40.57 11.80 3.70
CA PHE A 14 39.48 11.59 2.76
C PHE A 14 38.23 11.29 3.59
N LEU A 15 37.43 12.35 3.82
CA LEU A 15 36.02 12.20 4.16
C LEU A 15 35.38 11.46 2.99
N PHE A 16 35.22 10.15 3.13
CA PHE A 16 34.23 9.42 2.36
C PHE A 16 32.87 9.92 2.83
N SER A 17 32.40 11.02 2.23
CA SER A 17 30.97 11.26 2.13
C SER A 17 30.41 10.05 1.40
N SER A 18 29.69 9.20 2.13
CA SER A 18 28.76 8.24 1.56
C SER A 18 27.75 9.03 0.74
N VAL A 19 28.08 9.26 -0.53
CA VAL A 19 27.11 9.71 -1.52
C VAL A 19 26.09 8.59 -1.55
N ALA A 20 24.86 8.86 -1.10
CA ALA A 20 23.74 7.99 -1.36
C ALA A 20 23.64 7.90 -2.89
N VAL A 21 24.14 6.81 -3.45
CA VAL A 21 24.01 6.55 -4.87
C VAL A 21 22.64 5.94 -5.05
N ALA A 22 21.63 6.80 -5.11
CA ALA A 22 20.35 6.37 -5.62
C ALA A 22 20.55 6.19 -7.15
N LEU A 23 20.57 4.94 -7.60
CA LEU A 23 20.62 4.55 -9.01
C LEU A 23 19.36 3.72 -9.27
N ILE A 24 18.28 4.42 -9.64
CA ILE A 24 16.89 3.92 -9.55
C ILE A 24 16.31 3.64 -10.94
N TYR A 25 16.90 4.21 -11.98
CA TYR A 25 16.64 3.73 -13.33
C TYR A 25 17.63 2.61 -13.65
N ASP A 26 17.13 1.39 -13.87
CA ASP A 26 17.93 0.30 -14.40
C ASP A 26 17.75 0.18 -15.92
N PRO A 27 18.78 0.47 -16.75
CA PRO A 27 18.70 0.30 -18.20
C PRO A 27 18.39 -1.13 -18.65
N GLN A 28 18.64 -2.13 -17.80
CA GLN A 28 18.28 -3.53 -18.08
C GLN A 28 16.78 -3.80 -17.90
N GLN A 29 16.09 -2.94 -17.15
CA GLN A 29 14.67 -3.08 -16.81
C GLN A 29 13.78 -2.04 -17.51
N VAL A 30 14.24 -1.49 -18.64
CA VAL A 30 13.52 -0.42 -19.37
C VAL A 30 12.04 -0.76 -19.67
N LEU A 31 11.71 -2.04 -19.85
CA LEU A 31 10.34 -2.48 -20.15
C LEU A 31 9.41 -2.49 -18.91
N TYR A 32 9.97 -2.38 -17.71
CA TYR A 32 9.26 -2.54 -16.43
C TYR A 32 9.41 -1.33 -15.51
N ASN A 33 10.35 -0.41 -15.80
CA ASN A 33 10.62 0.78 -15.00
C ASN A 33 9.48 1.80 -15.04
N VAL A 34 8.76 1.93 -13.93
CA VAL A 34 7.77 2.99 -13.70
C VAL A 34 8.46 4.35 -13.56
N ASN A 35 9.66 4.37 -12.95
CA ASN A 35 10.52 5.56 -12.95
C ASN A 35 11.32 5.64 -14.26
N THR A 36 11.04 6.64 -15.09
CA THR A 36 11.77 6.94 -16.32
C THR A 36 12.81 8.05 -16.16
N ASN A 37 12.89 8.73 -15.00
CA ASN A 37 13.92 9.74 -14.74
C ASN A 37 15.28 9.10 -14.41
N GLN A 38 16.14 9.04 -15.43
CA GLN A 38 17.49 8.46 -15.33
C GLN A 38 18.47 9.27 -14.49
N THR A 39 18.13 10.52 -14.17
CA THR A 39 19.00 11.44 -13.43
C THR A 39 18.58 11.64 -11.98
N ALA A 40 17.52 10.95 -11.54
CA ALA A 40 17.01 11.05 -10.18
C ALA A 40 18.06 10.64 -9.15
N THR A 41 18.13 11.38 -8.05
CA THR A 41 19.02 11.10 -6.92
C THR A 41 18.27 10.88 -5.61
N ASP A 42 16.97 11.16 -5.59
CA ASP A 42 16.07 10.96 -4.46
C ASP A 42 14.75 10.34 -4.93
N PRO A 43 14.09 9.47 -4.14
CA PRO A 43 12.74 8.96 -4.38
C PRO A 43 11.73 9.96 -4.90
N LEU A 44 11.76 11.19 -4.41
CA LEU A 44 10.82 12.24 -4.80
C LEU A 44 11.18 12.89 -6.15
N ASP A 45 12.38 12.66 -6.69
CA ASP A 45 12.77 13.06 -8.04
C ASP A 45 12.26 12.08 -9.11
N TYR A 46 11.74 10.91 -8.72
CA TYR A 46 11.31 9.90 -9.69
C TYR A 46 10.16 10.44 -10.50
N TRP A 47 10.09 10.01 -11.75
CA TRP A 47 9.04 10.45 -12.64
C TRP A 47 8.69 9.36 -13.60
N GLY A 48 7.42 9.25 -13.90
CA GLY A 48 6.98 8.70 -15.17
C GLY A 48 5.56 9.16 -15.44
N ILE A 49 5.17 9.07 -16.70
CA ILE A 49 3.79 9.19 -17.13
C ILE A 49 3.63 8.40 -18.44
N TRP A 50 2.43 7.90 -18.74
CA TRP A 50 2.13 7.39 -20.07
C TRP A 50 2.15 8.53 -21.09
N GLU A 51 3.26 8.65 -21.82
CA GLU A 51 3.46 9.72 -22.80
C GLU A 51 2.52 9.61 -24.00
N ASN A 52 2.08 10.75 -24.53
CA ASN A 52 1.18 10.86 -25.68
C ASN A 52 -0.16 10.12 -25.51
N HIS A 53 -0.58 9.89 -24.26
CA HIS A 53 -1.83 9.25 -23.90
C HIS A 53 -2.92 10.25 -23.53
N THR A 54 -4.17 9.90 -23.81
CA THR A 54 -5.35 10.63 -23.30
C THR A 54 -5.94 9.82 -22.16
N PHE A 55 -5.72 10.29 -20.93
CA PHE A 55 -6.19 9.63 -19.72
C PHE A 55 -7.71 9.46 -19.70
N ASN A 56 -8.17 8.28 -19.32
CA ASN A 56 -9.59 7.97 -19.24
C ASN A 56 -10.24 8.74 -18.08
N PRO A 57 -11.33 9.51 -18.31
CA PRO A 57 -11.98 10.27 -17.25
C PRO A 57 -12.69 9.34 -16.27
N SER A 58 -12.77 9.75 -15.00
CA SER A 58 -13.54 9.01 -14.00
C SER A 58 -15.03 8.90 -14.37
N PRO A 59 -15.73 7.82 -13.98
CA PRO A 59 -17.17 7.72 -14.15
C PRO A 59 -17.88 8.78 -13.29
N SER A 60 -19.09 9.15 -13.70
CA SER A 60 -19.95 10.03 -12.87
C SER A 60 -20.42 9.37 -11.57
N ASN A 61 -20.43 8.03 -11.51
CA ASN A 61 -20.86 7.26 -10.35
C ASN A 61 -20.23 5.86 -10.37
N TRP A 62 -19.67 5.44 -9.24
CA TRP A 62 -19.02 4.13 -9.05
C TRP A 62 -19.96 2.98 -8.71
N ARG A 63 -21.27 3.24 -8.59
CA ARG A 63 -22.28 2.18 -8.40
C ARG A 63 -22.46 1.38 -9.70
N MET A 64 -21.58 0.42 -9.92
CA MET A 64 -21.57 -0.46 -11.10
C MET A 64 -21.05 -1.85 -10.73
N PRO A 65 -21.34 -2.89 -11.54
CA PRO A 65 -20.80 -4.23 -11.31
C PRO A 65 -19.27 -4.24 -11.46
N MET A 66 -18.59 -4.69 -10.42
CA MET A 66 -17.13 -4.86 -10.39
C MET A 66 -16.77 -6.34 -10.33
N TYR A 67 -15.69 -6.74 -11.01
CA TYR A 67 -15.15 -8.10 -10.94
C TYR A 67 -13.76 -8.07 -10.33
N THR A 68 -13.55 -8.83 -9.27
CA THR A 68 -12.25 -8.95 -8.59
C THR A 68 -11.52 -10.18 -9.09
N LEU A 69 -10.24 -10.02 -9.43
CA LEU A 69 -9.36 -11.11 -9.85
C LEU A 69 -7.95 -10.92 -9.29
N MET A 70 -7.25 -12.01 -9.07
CA MET A 70 -5.79 -12.03 -8.90
C MET A 70 -5.20 -12.43 -10.25
N LEU A 71 -4.29 -11.63 -10.81
CA LEU A 71 -3.77 -11.88 -12.17
C LEU A 71 -3.19 -13.29 -12.28
N ASP A 72 -2.30 -13.66 -11.35
CA ASP A 72 -1.64 -14.98 -11.31
C ASP A 72 -2.62 -16.16 -11.40
N ARG A 73 -3.83 -16.00 -10.87
CA ARG A 73 -4.85 -17.07 -10.75
C ARG A 73 -5.96 -16.97 -11.79
N PHE A 74 -5.87 -16.03 -12.73
CA PHE A 74 -6.96 -15.77 -13.68
C PHE A 74 -6.74 -16.46 -15.02
N ALA A 75 -5.79 -15.98 -15.82
CA ALA A 75 -5.49 -16.53 -17.15
C ALA A 75 -4.02 -16.24 -17.51
N ASN A 76 -3.29 -17.26 -17.94
CA ASN A 76 -1.92 -17.16 -18.44
C ASN A 76 -1.97 -16.89 -19.95
N GLY A 77 -1.59 -15.67 -20.35
CA GLY A 77 -1.57 -15.23 -21.75
C GLY A 77 -0.16 -15.25 -22.35
N ASP A 78 0.88 -15.17 -21.52
CA ASP A 78 2.28 -15.19 -21.93
C ASP A 78 3.12 -16.12 -21.04
N PRO A 79 3.19 -17.42 -21.38
CA PRO A 79 3.99 -18.38 -20.62
C PRO A 79 5.49 -18.11 -20.62
N THR A 80 5.98 -17.14 -21.42
CA THR A 80 7.42 -16.82 -21.46
C THR A 80 7.89 -16.03 -20.23
N ASN A 81 6.96 -15.49 -19.44
CA ASN A 81 7.24 -14.75 -18.21
C ASN A 81 6.95 -15.55 -16.92
N ASP A 82 6.57 -16.83 -17.02
CA ASP A 82 6.22 -17.69 -15.87
C ASP A 82 7.39 -17.91 -14.88
N ASP A 83 8.63 -17.97 -15.39
CA ASP A 83 9.86 -18.14 -14.62
C ASP A 83 10.75 -16.89 -14.74
N ALA A 84 10.20 -15.70 -14.47
CA ALA A 84 10.87 -14.44 -14.80
C ALA A 84 12.17 -14.17 -13.99
N ASN A 85 12.36 -14.80 -12.83
CA ASN A 85 13.64 -14.73 -12.11
C ASN A 85 14.65 -15.81 -12.58
N GLY A 86 14.28 -16.64 -13.55
CA GLY A 86 15.13 -17.66 -14.16
C GLY A 86 15.41 -18.87 -13.26
N THR A 87 14.54 -19.16 -12.30
CA THR A 87 14.65 -20.34 -11.44
C THR A 87 13.60 -21.40 -11.80
N GLN A 88 13.91 -22.67 -11.53
CA GLN A 88 13.07 -23.80 -11.93
C GLN A 88 11.85 -24.04 -10.99
N TYR A 89 11.65 -23.17 -10.00
CA TYR A 89 10.66 -23.38 -8.92
C TYR A 89 9.74 -22.17 -8.74
N GLU A 90 9.48 -21.40 -9.79
CA GLU A 90 8.59 -20.25 -9.73
C GLU A 90 7.15 -20.62 -10.09
N HIS A 91 6.97 -21.45 -11.12
CA HIS A 91 5.67 -21.83 -11.66
C HIS A 91 5.29 -23.29 -11.40
N ASP A 92 4.13 -23.53 -10.77
CA ASP A 92 3.50 -24.85 -10.69
C ASP A 92 2.00 -24.73 -10.39
N LEU A 93 1.17 -25.08 -11.38
CA LEU A 93 -0.29 -25.09 -11.28
C LEU A 93 -0.84 -26.03 -10.19
N THR A 94 -0.06 -27.01 -9.76
CA THR A 94 -0.44 -27.97 -8.73
C THR A 94 -0.13 -27.52 -7.31
N GLN A 95 0.68 -26.47 -7.15
CA GLN A 95 1.03 -25.90 -5.85
C GLN A 95 0.20 -24.66 -5.56
N THR A 96 -0.14 -24.47 -4.29
CA THR A 96 -0.90 -23.29 -3.85
C THR A 96 -0.01 -22.08 -3.61
N GLN A 97 1.29 -22.27 -3.36
CA GLN A 97 2.26 -21.21 -3.04
C GLN A 97 3.12 -20.78 -4.23
N LEU A 98 3.16 -21.58 -5.29
CA LEU A 98 3.88 -21.22 -6.52
C LEU A 98 2.95 -20.46 -7.45
N ARG A 99 3.56 -19.71 -8.38
CA ARG A 99 2.83 -18.95 -9.39
C ARG A 99 2.11 -19.90 -10.34
N HIS A 100 0.93 -19.47 -10.78
CA HIS A 100 0.12 -20.15 -11.78
C HIS A 100 0.29 -19.52 -13.17
N GLY A 101 0.97 -18.37 -13.24
CA GLY A 101 1.41 -17.75 -14.49
C GLY A 101 0.36 -16.85 -15.12
N GLY A 102 -0.72 -16.53 -14.40
CA GLY A 102 -1.69 -15.58 -14.91
C GLY A 102 -1.12 -14.15 -14.97
N ASP A 103 -1.43 -13.43 -16.04
CA ASP A 103 -0.77 -12.18 -16.39
C ASP A 103 -1.72 -11.18 -17.07
N ILE A 104 -1.21 -9.98 -17.37
CA ILE A 104 -2.02 -8.91 -17.96
C ILE A 104 -2.48 -9.22 -19.39
N SER A 105 -1.70 -10.01 -20.15
CA SER A 105 -2.08 -10.45 -21.50
C SER A 105 -3.24 -11.46 -21.45
N GLY A 106 -3.23 -12.39 -20.49
CA GLY A 106 -4.34 -13.30 -20.27
C GLY A 106 -5.61 -12.59 -19.78
N LEU A 107 -5.46 -11.52 -18.99
CA LEU A 107 -6.60 -10.64 -18.67
C LEU A 107 -7.15 -9.96 -19.93
N GLN A 108 -6.28 -9.41 -20.78
CA GLN A 108 -6.67 -8.76 -22.03
C GLN A 108 -7.43 -9.72 -22.96
N ASP A 109 -6.97 -10.96 -23.09
CA ASP A 109 -7.62 -12.01 -23.88
C ASP A 109 -9.03 -12.39 -23.35
N SER A 110 -9.28 -12.14 -22.07
CA SER A 110 -10.53 -12.48 -21.38
C SER A 110 -11.55 -11.34 -21.32
N LEU A 111 -11.26 -10.16 -21.89
CA LEU A 111 -12.12 -8.99 -21.77
C LEU A 111 -13.52 -9.18 -22.41
N ASP A 112 -13.63 -9.97 -23.47
CA ASP A 112 -14.93 -10.31 -24.09
C ASP A 112 -15.83 -11.08 -23.10
N TYR A 113 -15.25 -12.01 -22.34
CA TYR A 113 -15.97 -12.77 -21.30
C TYR A 113 -16.45 -11.84 -20.18
N LEU A 114 -15.57 -10.98 -19.68
CA LEU A 114 -15.88 -10.04 -18.60
C LEU A 114 -16.94 -9.01 -19.03
N GLN A 115 -16.80 -8.45 -20.23
CA GLN A 115 -17.79 -7.54 -20.79
C GLN A 115 -19.13 -8.24 -21.06
N GLY A 116 -19.10 -9.48 -21.55
CA GLY A 116 -20.28 -10.31 -21.79
C GLY A 116 -21.10 -10.60 -20.52
N MET A 117 -20.44 -10.68 -19.36
CA MET A 117 -21.11 -10.76 -18.05
C MET A 117 -21.75 -9.43 -17.59
N GLY A 118 -21.47 -8.32 -18.27
CA GLY A 118 -21.96 -6.99 -17.91
C GLY A 118 -21.11 -6.27 -16.87
N ILE A 119 -19.88 -6.71 -16.64
CA ILE A 119 -18.92 -6.05 -15.74
C ILE A 119 -18.55 -4.66 -16.28
N LYS A 120 -18.35 -3.71 -15.37
CA LYS A 120 -18.01 -2.31 -15.68
C LYS A 120 -16.74 -1.81 -14.99
N ALA A 121 -16.24 -2.51 -13.98
CA ALA A 121 -14.90 -2.26 -13.48
C ALA A 121 -14.20 -3.57 -13.12
N LEU A 122 -12.90 -3.61 -13.34
CA LEU A 122 -12.02 -4.69 -12.94
C LEU A 122 -11.26 -4.22 -11.71
N TYR A 123 -11.36 -4.99 -10.63
CA TYR A 123 -10.51 -4.83 -9.47
C TYR A 123 -9.41 -5.91 -9.54
N ILE A 124 -8.19 -5.47 -9.84
CA ILE A 124 -7.00 -6.31 -9.85
C ILE A 124 -6.43 -6.33 -8.43
N ALA A 125 -6.53 -7.49 -7.77
CA ALA A 125 -6.02 -7.74 -6.43
C ALA A 125 -4.52 -8.06 -6.46
N GLY A 126 -3.81 -7.58 -5.45
CA GLY A 126 -2.35 -7.60 -5.40
C GLY A 126 -1.69 -6.39 -6.04
N SER A 127 -0.47 -6.08 -5.60
CA SER A 127 0.37 -5.04 -6.17
C SER A 127 0.87 -5.44 -7.57
N PRO A 128 0.95 -4.51 -8.54
CA PRO A 128 1.53 -4.78 -9.84
C PRO A 128 3.07 -4.76 -9.81
N HIS A 129 3.67 -4.44 -8.66
CA HIS A 129 5.09 -4.21 -8.51
C HIS A 129 5.86 -5.49 -8.17
N ILE A 130 7.18 -5.47 -8.40
CA ILE A 130 8.04 -6.63 -8.13
C ILE A 130 7.84 -7.13 -6.70
N ASN A 131 7.45 -8.40 -6.60
CA ASN A 131 7.06 -9.00 -5.35
C ASN A 131 8.15 -9.92 -4.78
N GLN A 132 7.98 -10.35 -3.53
CA GLN A 132 8.76 -11.50 -3.05
C GLN A 132 8.53 -12.72 -3.96
N PRO A 133 9.59 -13.49 -4.31
CA PRO A 133 9.50 -14.55 -5.32
C PRO A 133 8.40 -15.59 -5.06
N TRP A 134 8.16 -15.95 -3.80
CA TRP A 134 7.21 -16.99 -3.38
C TRP A 134 5.82 -16.46 -3.02
N GLU A 135 5.59 -15.15 -3.19
CA GLU A 135 4.34 -14.51 -2.84
C GLU A 135 3.56 -14.25 -4.16
N SER A 136 2.85 -15.26 -4.65
CA SER A 136 2.10 -15.12 -5.91
C SER A 136 0.88 -14.17 -5.79
N ASP A 137 0.53 -13.79 -4.57
CA ASP A 137 -0.67 -12.98 -4.26
C ASP A 137 -0.50 -11.48 -4.51
N GLY A 138 0.73 -11.01 -4.73
CA GLY A 138 1.03 -9.61 -5.01
C GLY A 138 1.16 -8.71 -3.77
N TYR A 139 1.13 -9.22 -2.54
CA TYR A 139 1.04 -8.35 -1.35
C TYR A 139 2.37 -7.98 -0.68
N SER A 140 3.51 -8.48 -1.14
CA SER A 140 4.81 -8.33 -0.47
C SER A 140 5.85 -7.54 -1.28
N PRO A 141 5.50 -6.34 -1.80
CA PRO A 141 6.32 -5.64 -2.78
C PRO A 141 7.71 -5.33 -2.24
N LEU A 142 8.71 -5.42 -3.12
CA LEU A 142 10.10 -5.17 -2.82
C LEU A 142 10.62 -3.84 -3.38
N ASP A 143 9.98 -3.35 -4.44
CA ASP A 143 10.34 -2.10 -5.11
C ASP A 143 9.07 -1.55 -5.78
N LEU A 144 8.73 -0.29 -5.53
CA LEU A 144 7.51 0.35 -6.06
C LEU A 144 7.76 1.13 -7.37
N THR A 145 8.96 1.03 -7.91
CA THR A 145 9.40 1.68 -9.16
C THR A 145 9.50 0.72 -10.33
N LEU A 146 9.27 -0.59 -10.09
CA LEU A 146 9.41 -1.65 -11.06
C LEU A 146 8.15 -2.53 -11.08
N LEU A 147 7.60 -2.80 -12.26
CA LEU A 147 6.52 -3.77 -12.41
C LEU A 147 7.03 -5.21 -12.24
N ASP A 148 6.20 -6.09 -11.69
CA ASP A 148 6.51 -7.50 -11.59
C ASP A 148 6.60 -8.12 -12.99
N HIS A 149 7.76 -8.69 -13.32
CA HIS A 149 8.03 -9.23 -14.65
C HIS A 149 7.05 -10.32 -15.08
N HIS A 150 6.50 -11.08 -14.13
CA HIS A 150 5.52 -12.13 -14.39
C HIS A 150 4.15 -11.58 -14.79
N PHE A 151 3.84 -10.32 -14.47
CA PHE A 151 2.57 -9.70 -14.84
C PHE A 151 2.65 -8.97 -16.19
N GLY A 152 3.81 -8.92 -16.83
CA GLY A 152 4.02 -8.31 -18.13
C GLY A 152 4.68 -6.93 -18.07
N THR A 153 5.10 -6.47 -19.24
CA THR A 153 5.77 -5.18 -19.46
C THR A 153 4.80 -4.00 -19.32
N ILE A 154 5.34 -2.78 -19.12
CA ILE A 154 4.54 -1.55 -19.10
C ILE A 154 3.70 -1.42 -20.37
N GLN A 155 4.25 -1.77 -21.54
CA GLN A 155 3.49 -1.71 -22.79
C GLN A 155 2.29 -2.67 -22.79
N GLN A 156 2.47 -3.92 -22.33
CA GLN A 156 1.36 -4.88 -22.23
C GLN A 156 0.27 -4.39 -21.26
N TRP A 157 0.68 -3.79 -20.14
CA TRP A 157 -0.26 -3.17 -19.20
C TRP A 157 -1.04 -2.01 -19.83
N GLN A 158 -0.34 -1.12 -20.53
CA GLN A 158 -0.93 0.00 -21.23
C GLN A 158 -1.91 -0.46 -22.32
N ASP A 159 -1.53 -1.46 -23.13
CA ASP A 159 -2.39 -2.03 -24.17
C ASP A 159 -3.66 -2.66 -23.57
N ALA A 160 -3.52 -3.44 -22.50
CA ALA A 160 -4.66 -4.05 -21.82
C ALA A 160 -5.60 -3.00 -21.20
N ILE A 161 -5.05 -1.97 -20.56
CA ILE A 161 -5.85 -0.91 -19.94
C ILE A 161 -6.55 -0.05 -21.00
N ALA A 162 -5.89 0.28 -22.12
CA ALA A 162 -6.52 0.92 -23.26
C ALA A 162 -7.71 0.10 -23.78
N GLU A 163 -7.56 -1.23 -23.88
CA GLU A 163 -8.66 -2.12 -24.29
C GLU A 163 -9.80 -2.18 -23.26
N ILE A 164 -9.49 -2.13 -21.96
CA ILE A 164 -10.49 -2.04 -20.89
C ILE A 164 -11.28 -0.74 -21.02
N HIS A 165 -10.59 0.39 -21.21
CA HIS A 165 -11.22 1.71 -21.35
C HIS A 165 -12.02 1.84 -22.65
N SER A 166 -11.53 1.28 -23.77
CA SER A 166 -12.25 1.29 -25.06
C SER A 166 -13.62 0.60 -24.98
N ARG A 167 -13.76 -0.35 -24.05
CA ARG A 167 -15.00 -1.09 -23.73
C ARG A 167 -15.91 -0.37 -22.74
N GLY A 168 -15.51 0.82 -22.28
CA GLY A 168 -16.22 1.59 -21.25
C GLY A 168 -16.20 0.89 -19.88
N MET A 169 -15.11 0.19 -19.58
CA MET A 169 -14.83 -0.39 -18.27
C MET A 169 -13.72 0.40 -17.57
N TYR A 170 -13.57 0.22 -16.25
CA TYR A 170 -12.59 0.93 -15.42
C TYR A 170 -11.66 -0.04 -14.68
N VAL A 171 -10.49 0.42 -14.26
CA VAL A 171 -9.49 -0.38 -13.53
C VAL A 171 -9.27 0.17 -12.12
N VAL A 172 -9.49 -0.68 -11.13
CA VAL A 172 -9.14 -0.44 -9.73
C VAL A 172 -8.00 -1.39 -9.38
N MET A 173 -6.90 -0.86 -8.87
CA MET A 173 -5.72 -1.66 -8.49
C MET A 173 -5.62 -1.77 -6.96
N ASP A 174 -5.13 -2.88 -6.44
CA ASP A 174 -4.78 -2.96 -5.02
C ASP A 174 -3.56 -2.10 -4.69
N ASN A 175 -3.47 -1.64 -3.45
CA ASN A 175 -2.33 -0.87 -2.97
C ASN A 175 -2.03 -1.26 -1.53
N THR A 176 -0.78 -1.67 -1.29
CA THR A 176 -0.30 -2.12 0.02
C THR A 176 0.05 -0.96 0.96
N MET A 177 0.13 0.26 0.43
CA MET A 177 0.42 1.56 1.05
C MET A 177 1.61 1.54 2.03
N SER A 178 1.39 1.01 3.23
CA SER A 178 2.36 0.98 4.34
C SER A 178 3.03 -0.38 4.53
N THR A 179 2.71 -1.38 3.70
CA THR A 179 3.30 -2.72 3.81
C THR A 179 4.18 -3.05 2.61
N MET A 180 5.36 -3.56 2.92
CA MET A 180 6.36 -4.07 1.98
C MET A 180 6.54 -5.58 2.23
N GLY A 181 7.47 -6.23 1.52
CA GLY A 181 7.82 -7.63 1.80
C GLY A 181 8.38 -7.88 3.21
N ASP A 182 8.86 -9.08 3.47
CA ASP A 182 9.52 -9.50 4.71
C ASP A 182 11.06 -9.49 4.58
N LEU A 183 11.71 -8.33 4.65
CA LEU A 183 13.17 -8.22 4.63
C LEU A 183 13.77 -7.86 6.00
N ILE A 184 12.98 -7.32 6.92
CA ILE A 184 13.41 -6.80 8.22
C ILE A 184 12.95 -7.72 9.35
N GLY A 185 13.87 -8.04 10.25
CA GLY A 185 13.60 -8.72 11.50
C GLY A 185 14.12 -7.91 12.69
N PHE A 186 13.89 -8.41 13.89
CA PHE A 186 14.29 -7.72 15.13
C PHE A 186 15.40 -8.45 15.87
N GLN A 187 16.31 -7.69 16.48
CA GLN A 187 17.46 -8.22 17.22
C GLN A 187 17.00 -9.19 18.32
N GLY A 188 17.50 -10.43 18.28
CA GLY A 188 17.11 -11.49 19.21
C GLY A 188 15.87 -12.29 18.79
N TYR A 189 15.20 -11.91 17.70
CA TYR A 189 13.94 -12.51 17.24
C TYR A 189 13.94 -12.90 15.74
N LEU A 190 15.10 -13.06 15.09
CA LEU A 190 15.13 -13.41 13.66
C LEU A 190 14.46 -14.75 13.31
N ASN A 191 14.40 -15.69 14.27
CA ASN A 191 13.85 -17.03 14.08
C ASN A 191 12.58 -17.29 14.92
N THR A 192 12.02 -16.26 15.55
CA THR A 192 10.89 -16.38 16.49
C THR A 192 9.99 -15.17 16.40
N SER A 193 8.72 -15.29 16.78
CA SER A 193 7.84 -14.12 16.89
C SER A 193 8.42 -13.06 17.83
N THR A 194 8.41 -11.82 17.36
CA THR A 194 8.85 -10.65 18.13
C THR A 194 7.68 -10.09 18.94
N PRO A 195 7.77 -10.05 20.28
CA PRO A 195 6.69 -9.52 21.10
C PRO A 195 6.54 -8.02 20.88
N PHE A 196 5.32 -7.52 21.10
CA PHE A 196 5.09 -6.08 21.08
C PHE A 196 5.91 -5.36 22.15
N ASN A 197 6.61 -4.30 21.77
CA ASN A 197 7.42 -3.47 22.64
C ASN A 197 7.19 -1.98 22.33
N ARG A 198 6.70 -1.24 23.33
CA ARG A 198 6.42 0.21 23.23
C ARG A 198 7.67 1.08 23.06
N PHE A 199 8.84 0.54 23.37
CA PHE A 199 10.15 1.21 23.20
C PHE A 199 10.86 0.80 21.90
N GLU A 200 10.18 0.00 21.08
CA GLU A 200 10.69 -0.57 19.85
C GLU A 200 11.88 -1.52 20.03
N HIS A 201 12.12 -2.33 19.01
CA HIS A 201 13.27 -3.22 18.92
C HIS A 201 14.31 -2.64 17.98
N ASN A 202 15.55 -3.11 18.06
CA ASN A 202 16.51 -2.85 17.00
C ASN A 202 16.18 -3.71 15.78
N ALA A 203 16.02 -3.08 14.63
CA ALA A 203 15.82 -3.76 13.35
C ALA A 203 17.16 -4.28 12.78
N LEU A 204 17.08 -5.38 12.04
CA LEU A 204 18.16 -6.02 11.32
C LEU A 204 17.63 -6.53 9.98
N TRP A 205 18.46 -6.52 8.96
CA TRP A 205 18.14 -7.21 7.71
C TRP A 205 18.19 -8.73 7.92
N LYS A 206 17.17 -9.44 7.44
CA LYS A 206 17.09 -10.92 7.52
C LYS A 206 18.10 -11.61 6.60
N THR A 207 18.40 -11.00 5.46
CA THR A 207 19.32 -11.52 4.43
C THR A 207 20.22 -10.40 3.90
N ASP A 208 20.90 -10.60 2.77
CA ASP A 208 21.65 -9.54 2.06
C ASP A 208 20.78 -8.67 1.14
N ARG A 209 19.51 -9.05 0.93
CA ARG A 209 18.55 -8.26 0.13
C ARG A 209 18.14 -7.00 0.90
N ARG A 210 18.02 -5.87 0.20
CA ARG A 210 17.65 -4.55 0.74
C ARG A 210 16.50 -3.97 -0.05
N TYR A 211 15.69 -3.13 0.59
CA TYR A 211 14.87 -2.15 -0.14
C TYR A 211 15.78 -1.08 -0.74
N LEU A 212 15.41 -0.55 -1.90
CA LEU A 212 16.19 0.50 -2.57
C LEU A 212 15.82 1.90 -2.05
N ASP A 213 14.52 2.13 -1.81
CA ASP A 213 13.98 3.46 -1.53
C ASP A 213 13.62 3.71 -0.06
N PHE A 214 13.73 2.67 0.77
CA PHE A 214 13.39 2.71 2.19
C PHE A 214 14.47 2.03 3.01
N ASP A 215 14.83 2.61 4.15
CA ASP A 215 15.77 2.00 5.10
C ASP A 215 15.28 2.12 6.55
N PHE A 216 15.69 1.19 7.40
CA PHE A 216 15.44 1.30 8.82
C PHE A 216 16.62 1.98 9.52
N GLY A 217 16.32 2.71 10.59
CA GLY A 217 17.32 3.28 11.48
C GLY A 217 17.12 2.84 12.93
N ASN A 218 18.21 2.58 13.64
CA ASN A 218 18.16 2.16 15.04
C ASN A 218 18.46 3.29 16.02
N ASN A 219 18.71 4.51 15.54
CA ASN A 219 18.92 5.68 16.39
C ASN A 219 17.62 6.03 17.13
N GLU A 220 17.72 6.42 18.40
CA GLU A 220 16.57 6.79 19.22
C GLU A 220 16.31 8.30 19.12
N LEU A 221 15.04 8.65 18.99
CA LEU A 221 14.54 10.01 19.12
C LEU A 221 13.83 10.16 20.46
N ASP A 222 14.13 11.24 21.18
CA ASP A 222 13.52 11.55 22.48
C ASP A 222 11.99 11.75 22.39
N SER A 223 11.49 12.19 21.23
CA SER A 223 10.07 12.43 20.97
C SER A 223 9.73 12.27 19.49
N CYS A 224 8.53 11.75 19.21
CA CYS A 224 8.01 11.59 17.86
C CYS A 224 6.57 12.12 17.75
N GLU A 225 6.22 12.66 16.58
CA GLU A 225 4.87 13.11 16.29
C GLU A 225 4.00 11.92 15.89
N TYR A 226 3.40 11.28 16.87
CA TYR A 226 2.50 10.16 16.66
C TYR A 226 1.15 10.61 16.06
N PRO A 227 0.51 9.75 15.23
CA PRO A 227 -0.82 10.01 14.72
C PRO A 227 -1.87 9.89 15.83
N ARG A 228 -3.10 10.33 15.54
CA ARG A 228 -4.24 10.03 16.42
C ARG A 228 -4.60 8.56 16.29
N PHE A 229 -4.67 7.89 17.43
CA PHE A 229 -5.09 6.49 17.53
C PHE A 229 -6.54 6.38 17.94
N TYR A 230 -7.22 5.36 17.42
CA TYR A 230 -8.63 5.09 17.67
C TYR A 230 -8.78 3.64 18.14
N GLY A 231 -9.71 3.42 19.07
CA GLY A 231 -10.00 2.10 19.63
C GLY A 231 -11.08 1.37 18.83
N ASP A 232 -11.30 0.11 19.19
CA ASP A 232 -12.31 -0.77 18.58
C ASP A 232 -13.73 -0.20 18.70
N ASP A 233 -13.96 0.66 19.70
CA ASP A 233 -15.21 1.38 19.93
C ASP A 233 -15.39 2.60 19.03
N GLY A 234 -14.41 2.92 18.17
CA GLY A 234 -14.40 4.08 17.27
C GLY A 234 -14.13 5.41 17.97
N ASN A 235 -13.71 5.41 19.24
CA ASN A 235 -13.31 6.64 19.94
C ASN A 235 -11.79 6.80 19.92
N GLN A 236 -11.33 8.05 19.98
CA GLN A 236 -9.90 8.34 20.08
C GLN A 236 -9.33 7.79 21.39
N VAL A 237 -8.21 7.07 21.31
CA VAL A 237 -7.47 6.59 22.48
C VAL A 237 -6.65 7.74 23.05
N LEU A 238 -7.17 8.37 24.10
CA LEU A 238 -6.51 9.48 24.78
C LEU A 238 -5.32 8.98 25.62
N ASN A 239 -4.29 9.82 25.75
CA ASN A 239 -3.07 9.58 26.54
C ASN A 239 -2.17 8.42 26.07
N LEU A 240 -2.51 7.69 25.02
CA LEU A 240 -1.66 6.61 24.50
C LEU A 240 -0.26 7.11 24.09
N THR A 241 -0.18 8.30 23.47
CA THR A 241 1.10 8.92 23.09
C THR A 241 1.98 9.25 24.29
N SER A 242 1.41 9.39 25.50
CA SER A 242 2.20 9.52 26.73
C SER A 242 2.74 8.19 27.25
N GLU A 243 2.19 7.06 26.79
CA GLU A 243 2.69 5.71 27.07
C GLU A 243 3.73 5.24 26.05
N LEU A 244 3.78 5.85 24.86
CA LEU A 244 4.81 5.64 23.84
C LEU A 244 5.93 6.68 24.06
N VAL A 245 7.05 6.25 24.64
CA VAL A 245 8.18 7.14 24.98
C VAL A 245 9.23 7.06 23.87
N GLY A 246 9.41 8.15 23.14
CA GLY A 246 10.34 8.21 22.00
C GLY A 246 9.93 7.31 20.84
N CYS A 247 10.76 7.27 19.80
CA CYS A 247 10.69 6.27 18.73
C CYS A 247 12.05 6.14 18.03
N ARG A 248 12.18 5.20 17.11
CA ARG A 248 13.34 5.03 16.23
C ARG A 248 13.29 6.08 15.12
N ASP A 249 14.42 6.72 14.83
CA ASP A 249 14.58 7.48 13.59
C ASP A 249 14.70 6.49 12.43
N SER A 250 13.54 6.05 11.95
CA SER A 250 13.40 4.95 11.00
C SER A 250 12.23 5.20 10.07
N GLU A 251 12.32 4.68 8.85
CA GLU A 251 11.21 4.66 7.90
C GLU A 251 10.27 3.47 8.16
N PHE A 252 10.64 2.55 9.04
CA PHE A 252 9.84 1.40 9.45
C PHE A 252 9.44 1.49 10.92
N ASP A 253 8.25 0.98 11.24
CA ASP A 253 7.81 0.75 12.61
C ASP A 253 8.53 -0.48 13.19
N GLN A 254 9.02 -0.36 14.43
CA GLN A 254 9.85 -1.38 15.07
C GLN A 254 9.24 -1.88 16.39
N TYR A 255 7.92 -1.80 16.54
CA TYR A 255 7.21 -2.18 17.77
C TYR A 255 7.04 -3.69 17.95
N GLY A 256 7.46 -4.52 16.99
CA GLY A 256 7.31 -5.97 17.02
C GLY A 256 6.18 -6.45 16.10
N GLU A 257 5.69 -7.65 16.36
CA GLU A 257 4.83 -8.38 15.44
C GLU A 257 3.51 -8.78 16.10
N ILE A 258 2.43 -8.79 15.31
CA ILE A 258 1.13 -9.32 15.71
C ILE A 258 0.71 -10.45 14.78
N ALA A 259 0.03 -11.47 15.33
CA ALA A 259 -0.51 -12.55 14.52
C ALA A 259 -1.71 -12.08 13.68
N ALA A 260 -1.98 -12.79 12.57
CA ALA A 260 -3.14 -12.54 11.71
C ALA A 260 -4.47 -12.60 12.49
N PHE A 261 -4.55 -13.54 13.45
CA PHE A 261 -5.70 -13.75 14.30
C PHE A 261 -5.33 -13.48 15.76
N GLY A 262 -6.30 -12.96 16.52
CA GLY A 262 -6.13 -12.66 17.94
C GLY A 262 -6.80 -11.34 18.32
N ASN A 263 -7.02 -11.15 19.61
CA ASN A 263 -7.62 -9.94 20.15
C ASN A 263 -6.52 -8.95 20.53
N TYR A 264 -6.20 -8.04 19.60
CA TYR A 264 -5.27 -6.94 19.79
C TYR A 264 -6.02 -5.62 19.63
N PRO A 265 -5.75 -4.60 20.45
CA PRO A 265 -6.30 -3.27 20.24
C PRO A 265 -6.01 -2.76 18.83
N GLU A 266 -6.98 -2.12 18.18
CA GLU A 266 -6.81 -1.70 16.78
C GLU A 266 -5.61 -0.76 16.58
N TRP A 267 -5.38 0.18 17.50
CA TRP A 267 -4.20 1.06 17.43
C TRP A 267 -2.86 0.30 17.45
N GLN A 268 -2.80 -0.84 18.15
CA GLN A 268 -1.59 -1.65 18.22
C GLN A 268 -1.32 -2.30 16.86
N ARG A 269 -2.38 -2.72 16.16
CA ARG A 269 -2.28 -3.28 14.80
C ARG A 269 -1.74 -2.27 13.81
N GLN A 270 -2.02 -0.99 14.03
CA GLN A 270 -1.62 0.08 13.10
C GLN A 270 -0.12 0.37 13.07
N ILE A 271 0.62 -0.03 14.11
CA ILE A 271 2.07 0.24 14.24
C ILE A 271 2.89 -1.04 14.40
N SER A 272 2.26 -2.20 14.27
CA SER A 272 2.92 -3.49 14.40
C SER A 272 3.04 -4.15 13.05
N LYS A 273 4.10 -4.94 12.88
CA LYS A 273 4.25 -5.81 11.72
C LYS A 273 3.14 -6.87 11.70
N PHE A 274 2.54 -7.10 10.55
CA PHE A 274 1.39 -8.00 10.42
C PHE A 274 1.80 -9.42 10.03
N ALA A 275 1.28 -10.40 10.79
CA ALA A 275 1.32 -11.83 10.49
C ALA A 275 2.69 -12.40 10.13
N PHE A 276 3.78 -11.75 10.56
CA PHE A 276 5.17 -12.15 10.32
C PHE A 276 5.61 -12.10 8.85
N VAL A 277 4.82 -11.52 7.94
CA VAL A 277 5.00 -11.64 6.49
C VAL A 277 5.31 -10.32 5.77
N GLN A 278 5.11 -9.17 6.41
CA GLN A 278 5.23 -7.87 5.72
C GLN A 278 5.77 -6.80 6.64
N ASP A 279 6.85 -6.14 6.22
CA ASP A 279 7.46 -5.02 6.92
C ASP A 279 6.54 -3.80 6.91
N ARG A 280 6.52 -3.08 8.04
CA ARG A 280 5.61 -1.96 8.25
C ARG A 280 6.34 -0.63 8.07
N LEU A 281 6.07 0.06 6.97
CA LEU A 281 6.47 1.45 6.79
C LEU A 281 5.76 2.32 7.82
N ARG A 282 6.49 3.32 8.31
CA ARG A 282 6.02 4.30 9.28
C ARG A 282 5.23 5.39 8.56
N GLU A 283 4.09 5.06 7.96
CA GLU A 283 3.35 5.94 7.05
C GLU A 283 2.74 7.19 7.72
N TRP A 284 2.72 7.21 9.05
CA TRP A 284 2.34 8.38 9.82
C TRP A 284 3.40 9.48 9.78
N ARG A 285 4.68 9.15 9.52
CA ARG A 285 5.74 10.13 9.26
C ARG A 285 5.53 10.84 7.91
N PRO A 286 5.55 12.18 7.85
CA PRO A 286 5.32 12.91 6.60
C PRO A 286 6.32 12.61 5.47
N ASP A 287 7.60 12.40 5.80
CA ASP A 287 8.66 12.11 4.83
C ASP A 287 8.51 10.72 4.19
N VAL A 288 8.19 9.71 5.00
CA VAL A 288 7.87 8.36 4.50
C VAL A 288 6.60 8.38 3.66
N ARG A 289 5.55 9.07 4.14
CA ARG A 289 4.29 9.20 3.42
C ARG A 289 4.46 9.89 2.07
N ALA A 290 5.30 10.91 1.98
CA ALA A 290 5.56 11.60 0.71
C ALA A 290 6.09 10.64 -0.36
N LYS A 291 6.99 9.71 -0.02
CA LYS A 291 7.47 8.68 -0.94
C LYS A 291 6.34 7.74 -1.38
N ILE A 292 5.55 7.25 -0.44
CA ILE A 292 4.42 6.34 -0.72
C ILE A 292 3.37 7.01 -1.63
N GLU A 293 3.02 8.27 -1.35
CA GLU A 293 2.12 9.07 -2.19
C GLU A 293 2.69 9.25 -3.61
N HIS A 294 3.99 9.53 -3.71
CA HIS A 294 4.68 9.75 -4.98
C HIS A 294 4.69 8.49 -5.86
N PHE A 295 5.04 7.33 -5.30
CA PHE A 295 5.06 6.07 -6.05
C PHE A 295 3.67 5.63 -6.52
N ALA A 296 2.64 5.84 -5.68
CA ALA A 296 1.27 5.58 -6.09
C ALA A 296 0.83 6.54 -7.21
N CYS A 297 1.15 7.85 -7.12
CA CYS A 297 0.86 8.80 -8.20
C CYS A 297 1.56 8.44 -9.51
N MET A 298 2.83 8.01 -9.46
CA MET A 298 3.55 7.52 -10.63
C MET A 298 2.85 6.30 -11.24
N THR A 299 2.52 5.29 -10.44
CA THR A 299 1.85 4.08 -10.93
C THR A 299 0.51 4.40 -11.58
N LEU A 300 -0.28 5.29 -10.97
CA LEU A 300 -1.50 5.82 -11.55
C LEU A 300 -1.23 6.47 -12.91
N GLY A 301 -0.21 7.32 -13.02
CA GLY A 301 0.17 8.01 -14.26
C GLY A 301 0.71 7.09 -15.36
N MET A 302 1.35 5.97 -15.03
CA MET A 302 1.89 5.01 -16.01
C MET A 302 0.84 4.10 -16.58
N LEU A 303 -0.12 3.71 -15.73
CA LEU A 303 -1.08 2.66 -16.03
C LEU A 303 -2.49 3.23 -16.26
N ASP A 304 -2.70 4.55 -16.13
CA ASP A 304 -4.03 5.18 -16.28
C ASP A 304 -5.11 4.56 -15.37
N LEU A 305 -4.74 4.22 -14.13
CA LEU A 305 -5.66 3.60 -13.16
C LEU A 305 -6.85 4.53 -12.86
N ASP A 306 -8.01 3.96 -12.55
CA ASP A 306 -9.23 4.71 -12.25
C ASP A 306 -9.59 4.72 -10.75
N GLY A 307 -8.97 3.84 -9.98
CA GLY A 307 -9.10 3.78 -8.53
C GLY A 307 -8.06 2.91 -7.86
N TYR A 308 -8.01 3.00 -6.53
CA TYR A 308 -7.28 2.08 -5.69
C TYR A 308 -8.19 1.37 -4.69
N ARG A 309 -7.86 0.12 -4.36
CA ARG A 309 -8.33 -0.58 -3.18
C ARG A 309 -7.16 -0.68 -2.20
N MET A 310 -7.36 -0.28 -0.94
CA MET A 310 -6.34 -0.34 0.09
C MET A 310 -6.34 -1.70 0.78
N ASP A 311 -5.23 -2.40 0.67
CA ASP A 311 -4.92 -3.59 1.46
C ASP A 311 -4.76 -3.24 2.94
N LYS A 312 -5.26 -4.12 3.82
CA LYS A 312 -5.25 -3.93 5.28
C LYS A 312 -5.70 -2.54 5.70
N GLY A 313 -6.78 -2.04 5.08
CA GLY A 313 -7.19 -0.64 5.19
C GLY A 313 -7.30 -0.10 6.63
N LEU A 314 -7.75 -0.92 7.57
CA LEU A 314 -7.88 -0.53 8.99
C LEU A 314 -6.59 -0.60 9.81
N MET A 315 -5.55 -1.27 9.29
CA MET A 315 -4.22 -1.24 9.91
C MET A 315 -3.43 -0.01 9.49
N LEU A 316 -3.93 0.80 8.56
CA LEU A 316 -3.30 2.07 8.21
C LEU A 316 -3.66 3.11 9.28
N THR A 317 -2.74 3.96 9.70
CA THR A 317 -3.08 5.04 10.64
C THR A 317 -4.05 6.03 9.99
N LEU A 318 -5.11 6.38 10.72
CA LEU A 318 -6.29 7.01 10.11
C LEU A 318 -6.00 8.36 9.44
N ASP A 319 -5.17 9.17 10.09
CA ASP A 319 -4.77 10.48 9.56
C ASP A 319 -3.89 10.37 8.32
N ALA A 320 -2.99 9.38 8.30
CA ALA A 320 -2.12 9.13 7.16
C ALA A 320 -2.93 8.71 5.93
N VAL A 321 -3.94 7.83 6.08
CA VAL A 321 -4.85 7.46 4.99
C VAL A 321 -5.62 8.66 4.47
N GLY A 322 -6.16 9.50 5.36
CA GLY A 322 -6.89 10.71 4.95
C GLY A 322 -6.03 11.65 4.11
N ASN A 323 -4.76 11.84 4.50
CA ASN A 323 -3.79 12.65 3.77
C ASN A 323 -3.39 12.01 2.44
N TRP A 324 -3.02 10.73 2.46
CA TRP A 324 -2.64 9.96 1.27
C TRP A 324 -3.77 9.97 0.23
N SER A 325 -4.99 9.65 0.65
CA SER A 325 -6.16 9.64 -0.22
C SER A 325 -6.50 11.03 -0.79
N SER A 326 -6.15 12.12 -0.09
CA SER A 326 -6.27 13.49 -0.62
C SER A 326 -5.19 13.80 -1.65
N SER A 327 -3.95 13.38 -1.39
CA SER A 327 -2.79 13.53 -2.27
C SER A 327 -3.00 12.79 -3.59
N ILE A 328 -3.44 11.52 -3.55
CA ILE A 328 -3.73 10.73 -4.74
C ILE A 328 -4.87 11.32 -5.57
N ARG A 329 -5.94 11.83 -4.94
CA ARG A 329 -7.00 12.51 -5.69
C ARG A 329 -6.52 13.82 -6.31
N THR A 330 -5.56 14.51 -5.68
CA THR A 330 -4.93 15.70 -6.27
C THR A 330 -4.11 15.30 -7.50
N CYS A 331 -3.30 14.25 -7.41
CA CYS A 331 -2.59 13.68 -8.55
C CYS A 331 -3.55 13.28 -9.68
N ALA A 332 -4.59 12.50 -9.38
CA ALA A 332 -5.58 12.03 -10.35
C ALA A 332 -6.26 13.19 -11.10
N LYS A 333 -6.57 14.30 -10.41
CA LYS A 333 -7.13 15.50 -11.05
C LYS A 333 -6.21 16.15 -12.08
N THR A 334 -4.89 16.10 -11.87
CA THR A 334 -3.92 16.59 -12.87
C THR A 334 -4.00 15.80 -14.19
N LEU A 335 -4.54 14.57 -14.12
CA LEU A 335 -4.77 13.67 -15.24
C LEU A 335 -6.24 13.69 -15.73
N GLY A 336 -7.06 14.63 -15.25
CA GLY A 336 -8.47 14.76 -15.65
C GLY A 336 -9.43 13.79 -14.95
N LYS A 337 -8.98 13.06 -13.92
CA LYS A 337 -9.80 12.13 -13.14
C LYS A 337 -10.40 12.81 -11.90
N GLU A 338 -11.59 13.39 -12.07
CA GLU A 338 -12.27 14.18 -11.02
C GLU A 338 -12.95 13.33 -9.93
N ASN A 339 -13.19 12.05 -10.19
CA ASN A 339 -13.91 11.15 -9.29
C ASN A 339 -13.12 9.85 -9.10
N PHE A 340 -11.84 9.95 -8.74
CA PHE A 340 -10.97 8.80 -8.50
C PHE A 340 -11.40 8.01 -7.25
N TYR A 341 -11.62 6.71 -7.41
CA TYR A 341 -12.20 5.86 -6.36
C TYR A 341 -11.13 5.29 -5.44
N ILE A 342 -11.32 5.41 -4.13
CA ILE A 342 -10.44 4.78 -3.14
C ILE A 342 -11.31 3.96 -2.18
N SER A 343 -11.18 2.64 -2.21
CA SER A 343 -11.88 1.75 -1.26
C SER A 343 -10.90 1.13 -0.28
N GLY A 344 -11.39 0.60 0.84
CA GLY A 344 -10.55 -0.10 1.81
C GLY A 344 -11.11 -1.46 2.22
N GLU A 345 -10.23 -2.31 2.75
CA GLU A 345 -10.60 -3.52 3.47
C GLU A 345 -10.97 -3.20 4.92
N ILE A 346 -12.21 -3.50 5.32
CA ILE A 346 -12.76 -3.16 6.65
C ILE A 346 -12.99 -4.43 7.47
N VAL A 347 -11.98 -4.81 8.23
CA VAL A 347 -11.92 -6.04 9.03
C VAL A 347 -12.25 -5.87 10.52
N ALA A 348 -12.71 -4.69 10.94
CA ALA A 348 -13.11 -4.44 12.33
C ALA A 348 -14.61 -4.19 12.47
N GLY A 349 -15.04 -3.90 13.70
CA GLY A 349 -16.40 -3.53 14.02
C GLY A 349 -16.85 -2.23 13.33
N ASN A 350 -18.16 -2.04 13.24
CA ASN A 350 -18.75 -0.90 12.52
C ASN A 350 -18.32 0.47 13.05
N ALA A 351 -18.02 0.59 14.34
CA ALA A 351 -17.65 1.86 14.96
C ALA A 351 -16.25 2.32 14.51
N PHE A 352 -15.24 1.46 14.62
CA PHE A 352 -13.91 1.76 14.08
C PHE A 352 -13.93 1.84 12.55
N GLY A 353 -14.68 0.96 11.87
CA GLY A 353 -14.84 1.03 10.41
C GLY A 353 -15.44 2.35 9.92
N SER A 354 -16.37 2.96 10.66
CA SER A 354 -16.96 4.26 10.28
C SER A 354 -15.98 5.42 10.38
N ASP A 355 -14.89 5.28 11.14
CA ASP A 355 -13.84 6.29 11.19
C ASP A 355 -13.10 6.41 9.86
N TYR A 356 -13.03 5.34 9.06
CA TYR A 356 -12.33 5.31 7.76
C TYR A 356 -13.21 5.68 6.56
N ILE A 357 -14.53 5.62 6.68
CA ILE A 357 -15.42 5.95 5.57
C ILE A 357 -15.61 7.47 5.45
N GLY A 358 -15.37 8.00 4.24
CA GLY A 358 -15.44 9.41 3.92
C GLY A 358 -14.55 10.23 4.86
N ARG A 359 -15.11 11.32 5.40
CA ARG A 359 -14.45 12.21 6.36
C ARG A 359 -14.42 11.65 7.80
N GLY A 360 -14.91 10.42 7.98
CA GLY A 360 -14.88 9.68 9.24
C GLY A 360 -15.89 10.19 10.24
N ARG A 361 -16.47 9.26 11.02
CA ARG A 361 -17.40 9.60 12.11
C ARG A 361 -17.18 8.65 13.27
N THR A 362 -16.82 9.22 14.41
CA THR A 362 -16.80 8.50 15.69
C THR A 362 -18.24 8.31 16.20
N PRO A 363 -18.48 7.44 17.20
CA PRO A 363 -19.77 7.37 17.87
C PRO A 363 -20.25 8.71 18.45
N ALA A 364 -19.34 9.62 18.82
CA ALA A 364 -19.67 10.94 19.31
C ALA A 364 -20.23 11.88 18.21
N ASN A 365 -19.97 11.59 16.93
CA ASN A 365 -20.44 12.37 15.78
C ASN A 365 -21.81 11.88 15.26
N TYR A 366 -22.57 11.16 16.09
CA TYR A 366 -23.86 10.62 15.70
C TYR A 366 -24.86 11.71 15.28
N VAL A 367 -25.57 11.47 14.18
CA VAL A 367 -26.61 12.38 13.68
C VAL A 367 -27.95 11.91 14.22
N GLU A 368 -28.48 12.59 15.24
CA GLU A 368 -29.72 12.20 15.90
C GLU A 368 -30.97 12.29 15.01
N ASN A 369 -30.96 13.21 14.03
CA ASN A 369 -32.11 13.48 13.18
C ASN A 369 -31.91 12.88 11.77
N VAL A 370 -32.79 11.94 11.38
CA VAL A 370 -32.74 11.29 10.05
C VAL A 370 -32.85 12.29 8.90
N THR A 371 -33.71 13.30 9.01
CA THR A 371 -33.85 14.36 8.01
C THR A 371 -32.55 15.14 7.85
N GLN A 372 -31.85 15.41 8.96
CA GLN A 372 -30.53 16.01 8.90
C GLN A 372 -29.54 15.06 8.22
N ALA A 373 -29.50 13.78 8.62
CA ALA A 373 -28.59 12.80 8.05
C ALA A 373 -28.72 12.67 6.52
N VAL A 374 -29.94 12.66 5.98
CA VAL A 374 -30.18 12.54 4.52
C VAL A 374 -29.96 13.85 3.75
N THR A 375 -29.92 15.00 4.43
CA THR A 375 -29.67 16.31 3.79
C THR A 375 -28.22 16.78 3.94
N MET A 376 -27.39 16.05 4.67
CA MET A 376 -25.98 16.36 4.82
C MET A 376 -25.25 16.29 3.49
N THR A 377 -24.36 17.26 3.31
CA THR A 377 -23.46 17.36 2.16
C THR A 377 -22.01 17.35 2.64
N ASN A 378 -21.07 17.30 1.70
CA ASN A 378 -19.64 17.44 1.99
C ASN A 378 -19.28 18.75 2.73
N ALA A 379 -20.10 19.80 2.62
CA ALA A 379 -19.93 21.11 3.25
C ALA A 379 -20.63 21.26 4.60
N SER A 380 -21.25 20.19 5.13
CA SER A 380 -21.83 20.22 6.48
C SER A 380 -20.73 20.36 7.54
N GLU A 381 -21.06 21.05 8.65
CA GLU A 381 -20.11 21.46 9.70
C GLU A 381 -19.13 20.35 10.11
N ASN A 382 -17.83 20.63 9.97
CA ASN A 382 -16.74 19.69 10.21
C ASN A 382 -16.75 19.19 11.66
N ASP A 383 -16.55 20.09 12.62
CA ASP A 383 -16.26 19.75 14.02
C ASP A 383 -17.40 18.99 14.73
N LYS A 384 -18.62 19.12 14.23
CA LYS A 384 -19.78 18.43 14.82
C LYS A 384 -19.93 17.01 14.32
N TYR A 385 -19.68 16.77 13.04
CA TYR A 385 -20.11 15.53 12.38
C TYR A 385 -18.99 14.71 11.74
N PHE A 386 -17.78 15.26 11.64
CA PHE A 386 -16.69 14.62 10.94
C PHE A 386 -15.37 14.82 11.67
N ILE A 387 -14.46 13.86 11.57
CA ILE A 387 -13.16 13.89 12.25
C ILE A 387 -12.01 14.37 11.35
N ARG A 388 -12.29 14.63 10.08
CA ARG A 388 -11.36 15.14 9.06
C ARG A 388 -11.99 16.23 8.22
N ASP A 389 -11.15 17.06 7.62
CA ASP A 389 -11.58 18.20 6.80
C ASP A 389 -12.18 17.79 5.45
N VAL A 390 -12.80 18.77 4.78
CA VAL A 390 -13.35 18.58 3.44
C VAL A 390 -12.20 18.25 2.47
N GLY A 391 -12.33 17.15 1.74
CA GLY A 391 -11.30 16.68 0.81
C GLY A 391 -10.31 15.68 1.39
N GLN A 392 -10.36 15.40 2.70
CA GLN A 392 -9.56 14.37 3.37
C GLN A 392 -10.38 13.10 3.64
N ASN A 393 -11.07 12.63 2.59
CA ASN A 393 -11.79 11.36 2.67
C ASN A 393 -10.78 10.21 2.67
N ALA A 394 -10.85 9.32 3.67
CA ALA A 394 -10.01 8.13 3.70
C ALA A 394 -10.48 7.14 2.63
N PHE A 395 -11.60 6.43 2.85
CA PHE A 395 -12.21 5.52 1.87
C PHE A 395 -13.60 5.96 1.42
N ASP A 396 -13.89 5.79 0.13
CA ASP A 396 -15.20 6.01 -0.50
C ASP A 396 -16.16 4.82 -0.28
N GLY A 397 -15.65 3.68 0.17
CA GLY A 397 -16.43 2.49 0.48
C GLY A 397 -15.58 1.34 1.03
N ALA A 398 -16.25 0.24 1.35
CA ALA A 398 -15.61 -1.00 1.77
C ALA A 398 -15.62 -2.00 0.61
N ALA A 399 -14.45 -2.44 0.16
CA ALA A 399 -14.33 -3.54 -0.81
C ALA A 399 -14.66 -4.89 -0.13
N PHE A 400 -14.39 -4.97 1.17
CA PHE A 400 -14.71 -6.10 2.02
C PHE A 400 -15.05 -5.57 3.42
N HIS A 401 -16.12 -6.10 4.04
CA HIS A 401 -16.48 -5.76 5.41
C HIS A 401 -16.97 -7.00 6.16
N TYR A 402 -16.30 -7.38 7.26
CA TYR A 402 -16.66 -8.61 7.99
C TYR A 402 -18.11 -8.65 8.46
N THR A 403 -18.68 -7.53 8.94
CA THR A 403 -20.10 -7.48 9.33
C THR A 403 -21.02 -7.87 8.18
N VAL A 404 -20.74 -7.37 6.97
CA VAL A 404 -21.52 -7.68 5.76
C VAL A 404 -21.30 -9.12 5.33
N TYR A 405 -20.05 -9.56 5.25
CA TYR A 405 -19.71 -10.95 4.89
C TYR A 405 -20.35 -11.96 5.84
N ARG A 406 -20.31 -11.70 7.15
CA ARG A 406 -20.94 -12.55 8.18
C ARG A 406 -22.46 -12.55 8.04
N PHE A 407 -23.07 -11.39 7.78
CA PHE A 407 -24.51 -11.30 7.56
C PHE A 407 -24.93 -12.13 6.35
N LEU A 408 -24.24 -11.96 5.21
CA LEU A 408 -24.51 -12.72 3.99
C LEU A 408 -24.30 -14.21 4.16
N SER A 409 -23.20 -14.62 4.82
CA SER A 409 -22.91 -16.03 5.09
C SER A 409 -23.99 -16.67 5.96
N ARG A 410 -24.46 -15.97 7.01
CA ARG A 410 -25.59 -16.42 7.84
C ARG A 410 -26.89 -16.48 7.05
N LEU A 411 -27.17 -15.46 6.23
CA LEU A 411 -28.35 -15.40 5.38
C LEU A 411 -28.41 -16.58 4.39
N LEU A 412 -27.25 -16.98 3.85
CA LEU A 412 -27.10 -18.08 2.91
C LEU A 412 -26.93 -19.45 3.58
N GLY A 413 -26.90 -19.51 4.91
CA GLY A 413 -26.77 -20.76 5.68
C GLY A 413 -25.36 -21.37 5.70
N TYR A 414 -24.33 -20.61 5.32
CA TYR A 414 -22.95 -21.06 5.44
C TYR A 414 -22.48 -21.01 6.90
N VAL A 415 -21.85 -22.09 7.35
CA VAL A 415 -21.14 -22.12 8.64
C VAL A 415 -19.87 -21.30 8.47
N VAL A 416 -19.87 -20.08 9.01
CA VAL A 416 -18.67 -19.24 9.06
C VAL A 416 -17.71 -19.86 10.08
N ASP A 417 -16.44 -19.98 9.70
CA ASP A 417 -15.38 -20.49 10.57
C ASP A 417 -15.38 -19.73 11.92
N PRO A 418 -15.40 -20.43 13.07
CA PRO A 418 -15.34 -19.81 14.39
C PRO A 418 -14.05 -19.01 14.68
N SER A 419 -13.02 -19.08 13.83
CA SER A 419 -11.83 -18.21 13.93
C SER A 419 -12.14 -16.72 13.70
N PHE A 420 -13.28 -16.38 13.09
CA PHE A 420 -13.74 -15.00 12.82
C PHE A 420 -14.58 -14.40 13.96
N HIS A 421 -14.31 -14.80 15.22
CA HIS A 421 -14.97 -14.28 16.42
C HIS A 421 -14.15 -13.14 17.06
N THR A 422 -14.20 -11.96 16.47
CA THR A 422 -13.91 -10.68 17.16
C THR A 422 -14.91 -9.63 16.76
#